data_AF-A0A530JUP3-F1
#
_entry.id   AF-A0A530JUP3-F1
#
_cell.length_a   1.000
_cell.length_b   1.000
_cell.length_c   1.000
_cell.angle_alpha   90.00
_cell.angle_beta   90.00
_cell.angle_gamma   90.00
#
_symmetry.space_group_name_H-M   'P 1'
#
loop_
_entity.id
_entity.type
_entity.pdbx_description
1 polymer ?
#
loop_
_entity_poly.entity_id
_entity_poly.type
_entity_poly.pdbx_seq_one_letter_code
_entity_poly.pdbx_strand_id
1 'polypeptide(L)' 'SRHGSTGVLGDVGIHILDFATYGAGQDIVSLHADLVTFPKAEGERIGDYVLDANDSVAMTARLSSGALATIAASRYTTG' A
#
# COMPACT_ATOMS: atom_id res chain seq x y z
N SER A 1 1.25 -14.58 -0.42
CA SER A 1 2.44 -14.79 0.41
C SER A 1 2.19 -16.00 1.32
N ARG A 2 3.20 -16.85 1.60
CA ARG A 2 3.02 -18.00 2.51
C ARG A 2 2.72 -17.59 3.96
N HIS A 3 3.00 -16.32 4.28
CA HIS A 3 2.71 -15.69 5.55
C HIS A 3 1.32 -15.01 5.61
N GLY A 4 0.55 -14.99 4.51
CA GLY A 4 -0.78 -14.37 4.47
C GLY A 4 -0.79 -12.83 4.51
N SER A 5 0.36 -12.17 4.65
CA SER A 5 0.45 -10.71 4.61
C SER A 5 0.35 -10.18 3.18
N THR A 6 -0.52 -9.20 2.98
CA THR A 6 -0.65 -8.38 1.76
C THR A 6 0.22 -7.12 1.80
N GLY A 7 1.16 -7.05 2.77
CA GLY A 7 2.03 -5.91 3.02
C GLY A 7 1.28 -4.64 3.42
N VAL A 8 1.97 -3.49 3.36
CA VAL A 8 1.45 -2.22 3.85
C VAL A 8 0.18 -1.77 3.11
N LEU A 9 0.04 -2.18 1.83
CA LEU A 9 -1.13 -1.82 1.03
C LEU A 9 -2.40 -2.47 1.59
N GLY A 10 -2.36 -3.76 1.91
CA GLY A 10 -3.55 -4.43 2.44
C GLY A 10 -3.71 -4.33 3.96
N ASP A 11 -2.71 -3.81 4.68
CA ASP A 11 -2.80 -3.54 6.11
C ASP A 11 -3.37 -2.12 6.35
N VAL A 12 -2.52 -1.08 6.29
CA VAL A 12 -2.97 0.31 6.53
C VAL A 12 -3.46 1.00 5.26
N GLY A 13 -2.95 0.61 4.07
CA GLY A 13 -3.32 1.25 2.80
C GLY A 13 -4.80 1.12 2.46
N ILE A 14 -5.41 -0.03 2.73
CA ILE A 14 -6.83 -0.27 2.49
C ILE A 14 -7.72 0.62 3.36
N HIS A 15 -7.31 0.84 4.61
CA HIS A 15 -8.05 1.71 5.53
C HIS A 15 -7.95 3.18 5.12
N ILE A 16 -6.83 3.61 4.54
CA ILE A 16 -6.70 4.97 3.98
C ILE A 16 -7.61 5.14 2.77
N LEU A 17 -7.71 4.13 1.89
CA LEU A 17 -8.62 4.15 0.75
C LEU A 17 -10.07 4.26 1.21
N ASP A 18 -10.49 3.41 2.15
CA ASP A 18 -11.84 3.41 2.73
C ASP A 18 -12.16 4.76 3.39
N PHE A 19 -11.24 5.27 4.21
CA PHE A 19 -11.39 6.58 4.86
C PHE A 19 -11.52 7.72 3.84
N ALA A 20 -10.72 7.70 2.77
CA ALA A 20 -10.76 8.72 1.73
C ALA A 20 -12.08 8.68 0.94
N THR A 21 -12.55 7.49 0.54
CA THR A 21 -13.81 7.34 -0.19
C THR A 21 -15.01 7.69 0.68
N TYR A 22 -14.99 7.29 1.96
CA TYR A 22 -16.03 7.65 2.92
C TYR A 22 -16.07 9.17 3.16
N GLY A 23 -14.93 9.79 3.41
CA GLY A 23 -14.83 11.24 3.66
C GLY A 23 -15.19 12.09 2.44
N ALA A 24 -14.86 11.62 1.23
CA ALA A 24 -15.21 12.31 -0.01
C ALA A 24 -16.66 12.04 -0.46
N GLY A 25 -17.31 10.98 0.06
CA GLY A 25 -18.59 10.48 -0.44
C GLY A 25 -18.53 10.07 -1.91
N GLN A 26 -17.37 9.60 -2.37
CA GLN A 26 -17.10 9.30 -3.78
C GLN A 26 -16.20 8.07 -3.91
N ASP A 27 -16.47 7.26 -4.91
CA ASP A 27 -15.65 6.10 -5.26
C ASP A 27 -14.38 6.50 -6.01
N ILE A 28 -13.33 5.69 -5.85
CA ILE A 28 -12.14 5.72 -6.71
C ILE A 28 -12.46 4.98 -8.02
N VAL A 29 -12.30 5.65 -9.15
CA VAL A 29 -12.59 5.11 -10.49
C VAL A 29 -11.35 4.70 -11.27
N SER A 30 -10.16 5.20 -10.89
CA SER A 30 -8.88 4.71 -11.40
C SER A 30 -7.74 5.04 -10.43
N LEU A 31 -6.67 4.25 -10.47
CA LEU A 31 -5.47 4.49 -9.68
C LEU A 31 -4.20 3.99 -10.38
N HIS A 32 -3.08 4.57 -10.00
CA HIS A 32 -1.73 4.12 -10.32
C HIS A 32 -0.92 4.11 -9.03
N ALA A 33 -0.21 3.00 -8.76
CA ALA A 33 0.53 2.82 -7.52
C ALA A 33 1.88 2.15 -7.77
N ASP A 34 2.91 2.68 -7.12
CA ASP A 34 4.22 2.06 -7.01
C ASP A 34 4.33 1.37 -5.65
N LEU A 35 4.56 0.06 -5.65
CA LEU A 35 4.77 -0.75 -4.46
C LEU A 35 6.25 -1.08 -4.35
N VAL A 36 6.81 -0.91 -3.16
CA VAL A 36 8.23 -1.17 -2.90
C VAL A 36 8.36 -2.19 -1.77
N THR A 37 9.20 -3.20 -2.00
CA THR A 37 9.68 -4.11 -0.97
C THR A 37 11.16 -3.83 -0.75
N PHE A 38 11.55 -3.47 0.48
CA PHE A 38 12.95 -3.17 0.82
C PHE A 38 13.69 -4.42 1.30
N PRO A 39 15.02 -4.49 1.13
CA PRO A 39 15.81 -5.57 1.70
C PRO A 39 15.70 -5.62 3.22
N LYS A 40 15.30 -6.76 3.78
CA LYS A 40 15.03 -6.91 5.23
C LYS A 40 15.93 -7.93 5.94
N ALA A 41 16.46 -8.90 5.19
CA ALA A 41 17.33 -9.94 5.72
C ALA A 41 18.20 -10.53 4.61
N GLU A 42 19.29 -11.19 4.98
CA GLU A 42 20.10 -11.94 4.01
C GLU A 42 19.22 -12.95 3.24
N GLY A 43 19.28 -12.89 1.92
CA GLY A 43 18.46 -13.73 1.04
C GLY A 43 16.96 -13.46 1.12
N GLU A 44 16.52 -12.32 1.68
CA GLU A 44 15.11 -11.92 1.86
C GLU A 44 14.26 -12.98 2.57
N ARG A 45 14.82 -13.62 3.60
CA ARG A 45 14.16 -14.74 4.28
C ARG A 45 14.45 -14.80 5.77
N ILE A 46 13.46 -15.24 6.54
CA ILE A 46 13.61 -15.65 7.94
C ILE A 46 12.94 -17.01 8.10
N GLY A 47 13.72 -18.05 8.43
CA GLY A 47 13.21 -19.43 8.48
C GLY A 47 12.61 -19.82 7.12
N ASP A 48 11.34 -20.22 7.11
CA ASP A 48 10.60 -20.58 5.89
C ASP A 48 9.90 -19.39 5.20
N TYR A 49 9.98 -18.19 5.80
CA TYR A 49 9.25 -17.01 5.34
C TYR A 49 10.08 -16.16 4.39
N VAL A 50 9.59 -16.01 3.16
CA VAL A 50 10.11 -15.06 2.19
C VAL A 50 9.54 -13.67 2.51
N LEU A 51 10.39 -12.65 2.59
CA LEU A 51 10.06 -11.28 2.99
C LEU A 51 9.58 -10.42 1.79
N ASP A 52 8.68 -10.97 0.98
CA ASP A 52 8.23 -10.40 -0.30
C ASP A 52 7.13 -9.32 -0.20
N ALA A 53 6.48 -9.21 0.96
CA ALA A 53 5.37 -8.27 1.16
C ALA A 53 5.83 -6.81 1.10
N ASN A 54 5.10 -5.97 0.33
CA ASN A 54 5.43 -4.57 0.13
C ASN A 54 5.50 -3.80 1.46
N ASP A 55 6.55 -3.00 1.59
CA ASP A 55 6.87 -2.15 2.73
C ASP A 55 6.27 -0.76 2.58
N SER A 56 6.22 -0.27 1.34
CA SER A 56 5.73 1.06 1.00
C SER A 56 4.84 1.02 -0.25
N VAL A 57 3.92 1.97 -0.31
CA VAL A 57 3.11 2.30 -1.48
C VAL A 57 3.01 3.81 -1.64
N ALA A 58 3.21 4.29 -2.86
CA ALA A 58 2.87 5.64 -3.29
C ALA A 58 1.84 5.52 -4.42
N MET A 59 0.72 6.22 -4.29
CA MET A 59 -0.43 6.08 -5.19
C MET A 59 -1.01 7.43 -5.58
N THR A 60 -1.41 7.52 -6.85
CA THR A 60 -2.35 8.55 -7.33
C THR A 60 -3.65 7.88 -7.74
N ALA A 61 -4.78 8.52 -7.44
CA ALA A 61 -6.10 8.00 -7.73
C ALA A 61 -7.03 9.10 -8.28
N ARG A 62 -8.07 8.68 -9.01
CA ARG A 62 -9.15 9.53 -9.48
C ARG A 62 -10.44 9.15 -8.79
N LEU A 63 -11.11 10.15 -8.23
CA LEU A 63 -12.48 9.98 -7.75
C LEU A 63 -13.49 10.12 -8.89
N SER A 64 -14.72 9.66 -8.68
CA SER A 64 -15.80 9.76 -9.67
C SER A 64 -16.10 11.19 -10.15
N SER A 65 -15.79 12.21 -9.33
CA SER A 65 -15.86 13.63 -9.73
C SER A 65 -14.74 14.10 -10.66
N GLY A 66 -13.68 13.30 -10.85
CA GLY A 66 -12.44 13.68 -11.54
C GLY A 66 -11.34 14.21 -10.63
N ALA A 67 -11.62 14.43 -9.34
CA ALA A 67 -10.63 14.88 -8.36
C ALA A 67 -9.41 13.95 -8.29
N LEU A 68 -8.21 14.53 -8.13
CA LEU A 68 -6.97 13.79 -7.89
C LEU A 68 -6.81 13.53 -6.40
N ALA A 69 -6.55 12.28 -6.03
CA ALA A 69 -6.08 11.92 -4.69
C ALA A 69 -4.63 11.43 -4.76
N THR A 70 -3.85 11.79 -3.75
CA THR A 70 -2.49 11.26 -3.53
C THR A 70 -2.50 10.52 -2.20
N ILE A 71 -2.04 9.27 -2.21
CA ILE A 71 -2.05 8.38 -1.05
C ILE A 71 -0.65 7.80 -0.88
N ALA A 72 -0.14 7.80 0.35
CA ALA A 72 1.13 7.18 0.69
C ALA A 72 0.99 6.39 1.99
N ALA A 73 1.54 5.18 2.02
CA ALA A 73 1.62 4.36 3.22
C ALA A 73 2.95 3.61 3.24
N SER A 74 3.61 3.58 4.40
CA SER A 74 4.97 3.04 4.53
C SER A 74 5.22 2.55 5.95
N ARG A 75 5.80 1.35 6.09
CA ARG A 75 6.40 0.86 7.34
C ARG A 75 7.89 1.17 7.44
N TYR A 76 8.43 1.85 6.44
CA TYR A 76 9.87 2.09 6.22
C TYR A 76 10.17 3.59 6.11
N THR A 77 9.50 4.42 6.93
CA THR A 77 9.56 5.89 6.85
C THR A 77 10.72 6.49 7.66
N THR A 78 11.54 5.66 8.31
CA THR A 78 12.72 6.11 9.05
C THR A 78 13.92 6.45 8.15
N GLY A 79 13.86 6.07 6.87
CA GLY A 79 15.03 6.01 5.99
C GLY A 79 15.80 4.71 6.16
#